data_AF-A0A7C4HFM0-F1
#
_entry.id   AF-A0A7C4HFM0-F1
#
_cell.length_a   1.000
_cell.length_b   1.000
_cell.length_c   1.000
_cell.angle_alpha   90.00
_cell.angle_beta   90.00
_cell.angle_gamma   90.00
#
_symmetry.space_group_name_H-M   'P 1'
#
loop_
_entity.id
_entity.type
_entity.pdbx_description
1 polymer ?
#
loop_
_entity_poly.entity_id
_entity_poly.type
_entity_poly.pdbx_seq_one_letter_code
_entity_poly.pdbx_strand_id
1 'polypeptide(L)'
;MDEEGFQAALEQQRERSREAGGMDREVFRSLGEAVVELQTTLAPSEFVGYERLSVEQAQVLAIIASGELVDFVRAGQEADVVLDVTPFYAESGGQVGDTGTLRGPQGLCAVKDTRRLSSLILHHVLVAEGSLAVGETVEARVDAERRFDIMRN
;
A
#
# COMPACT_ATOMS: atom_id res chain seq x y z
N MET A 1 -22.02 -17.17 8.06
CA MET A 1 -21.52 -16.58 9.30
C MET A 1 -20.54 -17.58 9.89
N ASP A 2 -19.26 -17.43 9.58
CA ASP A 2 -18.18 -18.20 10.22
C ASP A 2 -17.41 -17.25 11.15
N GLU A 3 -18.07 -16.85 12.23
CA GLU A 3 -17.50 -15.94 13.23
C GLU A 3 -16.35 -16.59 14.02
N GLU A 4 -16.37 -17.92 14.22
CA GLU A 4 -15.30 -18.62 14.95
C GLU A 4 -14.01 -18.76 14.14
N GLY A 5 -14.11 -19.07 12.85
CA GLY A 5 -12.94 -19.15 11.95
C GLY A 5 -12.27 -17.79 11.75
N PHE A 6 -13.08 -16.72 11.66
CA PHE A 6 -12.61 -15.35 11.57
C PHE A 6 -11.90 -14.90 12.86
N GLN A 7 -12.47 -15.21 14.04
CA GLN A 7 -11.85 -14.91 15.34
C GLN A 7 -10.50 -15.63 15.52
N ALA A 8 -10.42 -16.91 15.17
CA ALA A 8 -9.17 -17.67 15.27
C ALA A 8 -8.08 -17.17 14.29
N ALA A 9 -8.47 -16.76 13.09
CA ALA A 9 -7.57 -16.12 12.13
C ALA A 9 -7.07 -14.76 12.66
N LEU A 10 -7.95 -13.96 13.27
CA LEU A 10 -7.62 -12.70 13.93
C LEU A 10 -6.67 -12.87 15.12
N GLU A 11 -6.82 -13.92 15.92
CA GLU A 11 -5.91 -14.23 17.02
C GLU A 11 -4.53 -14.68 16.52
N GLN A 12 -4.47 -15.58 15.54
CA GLN A 12 -3.20 -15.98 14.91
C GLN A 12 -2.49 -14.81 14.22
N GLN A 13 -3.25 -13.90 13.63
CA GLN A 13 -2.71 -12.71 13.01
C GLN A 13 -2.27 -11.69 14.05
N ARG A 14 -3.00 -11.52 15.17
CA ARG A 14 -2.55 -10.74 16.34
C ARG A 14 -1.25 -11.29 16.91
N GLU A 15 -1.07 -12.61 16.93
CA GLU A 15 0.18 -13.25 17.30
C GLU A 15 1.29 -12.97 16.29
N ARG A 16 1.01 -13.09 14.99
CA ARG A 16 1.97 -12.72 13.93
C ARG A 16 2.33 -11.23 13.92
N SER A 17 1.41 -10.32 14.24
CA SER A 17 1.66 -8.88 14.43
C SER A 17 2.31 -8.55 15.79
N ARG A 18 2.45 -9.53 16.69
CA ARG A 18 3.36 -9.41 17.85
C ARG A 18 4.80 -9.76 17.46
N GLU A 19 4.99 -10.61 16.45
CA GLU A 19 6.30 -11.04 15.93
C GLU A 19 6.82 -10.14 14.80
N ALA A 20 5.94 -9.64 13.93
CA ALA A 20 6.21 -8.57 12.98
C ALA A 20 6.20 -7.23 13.73
N GLY A 21 7.29 -6.46 13.62
CA GLY A 21 7.60 -5.31 14.48
C GLY A 21 6.55 -4.18 14.54
N GLY A 22 6.87 -3.14 15.32
CA GLY A 22 5.93 -2.06 15.70
C GLY A 22 5.19 -1.32 14.58
N MET A 23 5.64 -1.43 13.32
CA MET A 23 5.04 -0.78 12.15
C MET A 23 3.69 -1.40 11.75
N ASP A 24 3.54 -2.73 11.84
CA ASP A 24 2.25 -3.40 11.56
C ASP A 24 1.17 -2.95 12.56
N ARG A 25 1.55 -2.69 13.81
CA ARG A 25 0.63 -2.17 14.85
C ARG A 25 0.20 -0.73 14.59
N GLU A 26 1.06 0.09 14.00
CA GLU A 26 0.75 1.47 13.66
C GLU A 26 -0.22 1.54 12.48
N VAL A 27 0.07 0.77 11.41
CA VAL A 27 -0.83 0.63 10.25
C VAL A 27 -2.19 0.11 10.69
N PHE A 28 -2.23 -0.94 11.52
CA PHE A 28 -3.48 -1.47 12.07
C PHE A 28 -4.25 -0.43 12.89
N ARG A 29 -3.58 0.39 13.70
CA ARG A 29 -4.22 1.48 14.46
C ARG A 29 -4.82 2.55 13.54
N SER A 30 -4.16 2.84 12.42
CA SER A 30 -4.57 3.89 11.49
C SER A 30 -5.70 3.48 10.54
N LEU A 31 -5.71 2.22 10.09
CA LEU A 31 -6.60 1.75 9.03
C LEU A 31 -7.59 0.66 9.49
N GLY A 32 -7.50 0.21 10.74
CA GLY A 32 -8.53 -0.62 11.38
C GLY A 32 -8.69 -2.01 10.74
N GLU A 33 -9.95 -2.46 10.67
CA GLU A 33 -10.31 -3.81 10.23
C GLU A 33 -10.09 -4.05 8.72
N ALA A 34 -10.13 -3.00 7.90
CA ALA A 34 -9.86 -3.09 6.46
C ALA A 34 -8.52 -3.78 6.17
N VAL A 35 -7.51 -3.49 7.00
CA VAL A 35 -6.16 -4.05 6.93
C VAL A 35 -6.16 -5.57 7.12
N VAL A 36 -6.99 -6.06 8.05
CA VAL A 36 -7.12 -7.50 8.37
C VAL A 36 -7.76 -8.25 7.23
N GLU A 37 -8.81 -7.67 6.66
CA GLU A 37 -9.51 -8.24 5.51
C GLU A 37 -8.57 -8.37 4.31
N LEU A 38 -7.78 -7.34 3.99
CA LEU A 38 -6.84 -7.39 2.88
C LEU A 38 -5.77 -8.46 3.05
N GLN A 39 -5.23 -8.64 4.26
CA GLN A 39 -4.20 -9.66 4.52
C GLN A 39 -4.73 -11.10 4.37
N THR A 40 -6.05 -11.29 4.46
CA THR A 40 -6.68 -12.61 4.34
C THR A 40 -7.17 -12.87 2.92
N THR A 41 -7.56 -11.83 2.19
CA THR A 41 -8.19 -11.94 0.86
C THR A 41 -7.23 -11.74 -0.30
N LEU A 42 -6.19 -10.92 -0.14
CA LEU A 42 -5.25 -10.59 -1.21
C LEU A 42 -4.01 -11.48 -1.21
N ALA A 43 -3.50 -11.74 -2.41
CA ALA A 43 -2.17 -12.33 -2.59
C ALA A 43 -1.07 -11.31 -2.20
N PRO A 44 0.14 -11.78 -1.80
CA PRO A 44 1.29 -10.92 -1.54
C PRO A 44 1.62 -9.99 -2.70
N SER A 45 2.01 -8.75 -2.40
CA SER A 45 2.54 -7.82 -3.40
C SER A 45 3.94 -8.26 -3.85
N GLU A 46 4.17 -8.39 -5.15
CA GLU A 46 5.47 -8.67 -5.74
C GLU A 46 6.33 -7.40 -5.72
N PHE A 47 7.44 -7.43 -4.98
CA PHE A 47 8.38 -6.31 -4.95
C PHE A 47 9.49 -6.48 -6.00
N VAL A 48 9.61 -5.49 -6.89
CA VAL A 48 10.56 -5.50 -8.02
C VAL A 48 11.51 -4.30 -8.04
N GLY A 49 11.51 -3.51 -6.96
CA GLY A 49 12.27 -2.26 -6.82
C GLY A 49 13.79 -2.41 -6.73
N TYR A 50 14.31 -3.63 -6.64
CA TYR A 50 15.76 -3.88 -6.72
C TYR A 50 16.29 -3.81 -8.16
N GLU A 51 15.45 -4.11 -9.14
CA GLU A 51 15.85 -4.23 -10.55
C GLU A 51 15.35 -3.04 -11.38
N ARG A 52 14.18 -2.49 -11.02
CA ARG A 52 13.50 -1.44 -11.79
C ARG A 52 12.84 -0.41 -10.88
N LEU A 53 12.88 0.85 -11.31
CA LEU A 53 12.24 1.97 -10.62
C LEU A 53 10.83 2.27 -11.16
N SER A 54 10.39 1.53 -12.18
CA SER A 54 9.06 1.67 -12.75
C SER A 54 8.48 0.32 -13.16
N VAL A 55 7.16 0.22 -13.06
CA VAL A 55 6.35 -0.90 -13.53
C VAL A 55 5.20 -0.31 -14.34
N GLU A 56 5.12 -0.64 -15.62
CA GLU A 56 4.09 -0.07 -16.52
C GLU A 56 2.70 -0.67 -16.31
N GLN A 57 2.63 -1.90 -15.77
CA GLN A 57 1.42 -2.66 -15.59
C GLN A 57 1.34 -3.23 -14.18
N ALA A 58 0.96 -2.39 -13.23
CA ALA A 58 0.58 -2.79 -11.87
C ALA A 58 -0.94 -2.72 -11.72
N GLN A 59 -1.57 -3.77 -11.22
CA GLN A 59 -2.99 -3.80 -10.95
C GLN A 59 -3.29 -3.28 -9.54
N VAL A 60 -4.29 -2.40 -9.43
CA VAL A 60 -4.83 -1.95 -8.14
C VAL A 60 -5.70 -3.06 -7.55
N LEU A 61 -5.25 -3.64 -6.45
CA LEU A 61 -5.96 -4.72 -5.76
C LEU A 61 -6.98 -4.21 -4.74
N ALA A 62 -6.66 -3.11 -4.06
CA ALA A 62 -7.53 -2.51 -3.07
C ALA A 62 -7.19 -1.03 -2.85
N ILE A 63 -8.19 -0.28 -2.38
CA ILE A 63 -8.05 1.12 -1.97
C ILE A 63 -8.72 1.27 -0.60
N ILE A 64 -8.00 1.85 0.35
CA ILE A 64 -8.51 2.23 1.67
C ILE A 64 -8.53 3.75 1.77
N ALA A 65 -9.70 4.34 1.98
CA ALA A 65 -9.85 5.77 2.21
C ALA A 65 -10.52 6.00 3.56
N SER A 66 -9.94 6.86 4.40
CA SER A 66 -10.45 7.15 5.75
C SER A 66 -10.66 5.90 6.63
N GLY A 67 -9.85 4.85 6.43
CA GLY A 67 -9.93 3.60 7.18
C GLY A 67 -10.97 2.58 6.67
N GLU A 68 -11.66 2.87 5.56
CA GLU A 68 -12.64 1.98 4.95
C GLU A 68 -12.22 1.53 3.55
N LEU A 69 -12.57 0.31 3.16
CA LEU A 69 -12.37 -0.18 1.79
C LEU A 69 -13.35 0.53 0.85
N VAL A 70 -12.81 1.05 -0.25
CA VAL A 70 -13.58 1.77 -1.27
C VAL A 70 -13.23 1.27 -2.66
N ASP A 71 -14.20 1.36 -3.58
CA ASP A 71 -14.00 0.95 -4.97
C ASP A 71 -13.18 1.95 -5.78
N PHE A 72 -13.21 3.24 -5.41
CA PHE A 72 -12.49 4.29 -6.10
C PHE A 72 -12.26 5.53 -5.22
N VAL A 73 -11.29 6.36 -5.63
CA VAL A 73 -10.99 7.68 -5.07
C VAL A 73 -10.82 8.72 -6.17
N ARG A 74 -11.04 9.99 -5.85
CA ARG A 74 -11.01 11.13 -6.79
C ARG A 74 -10.00 12.19 -6.39
N ALA A 75 -9.70 13.08 -7.34
CA ALA A 75 -8.81 14.22 -7.16
C ALA A 75 -9.09 14.97 -5.85
N GLY A 76 -8.01 15.26 -5.12
CA GLY A 76 -8.04 15.90 -3.80
C GLY A 76 -8.22 14.94 -2.62
N GLN A 77 -8.46 13.65 -2.85
CA GLN A 77 -8.57 12.65 -1.79
C GLN A 77 -7.24 11.93 -1.55
N GLU A 78 -7.01 11.56 -0.29
CA GLU A 78 -5.91 10.68 0.12
C GLU A 78 -6.43 9.27 0.40
N ALA A 79 -5.60 8.27 0.09
CA ALA A 79 -5.91 6.87 0.30
C ALA A 79 -4.65 6.00 0.38
N ASP A 80 -4.78 4.82 0.96
CA ASP A 80 -3.79 3.76 0.89
C ASP A 80 -4.17 2.77 -0.21
N VAL A 81 -3.24 2.52 -1.12
CA VAL A 81 -3.45 1.69 -2.32
C VAL A 81 -2.58 0.43 -2.24
N VAL A 82 -3.17 -0.72 -2.54
CA VAL A 82 -2.43 -1.99 -2.66
C VAL A 82 -2.29 -2.35 -4.14
N LEU A 83 -1.07 -2.69 -4.54
CA LEU A 83 -0.75 -3.15 -5.88
C LEU A 83 -0.34 -4.63 -5.85
N ASP A 84 -0.57 -5.33 -6.96
CA ASP A 84 -0.10 -6.70 -7.17
C ASP A 84 1.43 -6.77 -7.34
N VAL A 85 2.02 -5.81 -8.05
CA VAL A 85 3.45 -5.66 -8.25
C VAL A 85 3.86 -4.20 -8.06
N THR A 86 4.99 -3.95 -7.39
CA THR A 86 5.42 -2.59 -7.08
C THR A 86 6.95 -2.42 -7.09
N PRO A 87 7.46 -1.32 -7.69
CA PRO A 87 8.86 -0.94 -7.54
C PRO A 87 9.13 -0.18 -6.23
N PHE A 88 8.10 0.21 -5.47
CA PHE A 88 8.25 1.05 -4.27
C PHE A 88 8.71 0.23 -3.07
N TYR A 89 9.85 0.62 -2.50
CA TYR A 89 10.37 0.00 -1.29
C TYR A 89 9.63 0.53 -0.06
N ALA A 90 9.01 -0.40 0.68
CA ALA A 90 8.47 -0.14 1.99
C ALA A 90 9.58 -0.24 3.05
N GLU A 91 9.99 0.88 3.62
CA GLU A 91 11.08 0.90 4.59
C GLU A 91 10.65 0.33 5.95
N SER A 92 11.46 -0.56 6.51
CA SER A 92 11.26 -1.11 7.84
C SER A 92 11.88 -0.20 8.90
N GLY A 93 11.11 0.29 9.87
CA GLY A 93 11.65 0.95 11.07
C GLY A 93 11.18 2.37 11.34
N GLY A 94 10.02 2.79 10.81
CA GLY A 94 9.43 4.10 11.10
C GLY A 94 9.93 5.25 10.23
N GLN A 95 10.62 4.93 9.13
CA GLN A 95 11.00 5.88 8.10
C GLN A 95 9.99 5.88 6.96
N VAL A 96 9.92 7.00 6.22
CA VAL A 96 9.06 7.16 5.05
C VAL A 96 9.63 6.32 3.91
N GLY A 97 8.82 5.43 3.35
CA GLY A 97 9.23 4.59 2.21
C GLY A 97 9.37 5.38 0.91
N ASP A 98 9.57 4.64 -0.19
CA ASP A 98 9.71 5.27 -1.51
C ASP A 98 8.50 6.16 -1.86
N THR A 99 8.80 7.28 -2.51
CA THR A 99 7.80 8.23 -3.05
C THR A 99 7.84 8.25 -4.57
N GLY A 100 6.79 8.76 -5.20
CA GLY A 100 6.69 8.75 -6.66
C GLY A 100 5.28 8.95 -7.17
N THR A 101 4.91 8.28 -8.25
CA THR A 101 3.61 8.45 -8.90
C THR A 101 2.97 7.12 -9.29
N LEU A 102 1.64 7.06 -9.17
CA LEU A 102 0.81 6.06 -9.83
C LEU A 102 0.00 6.75 -10.92
N ARG A 103 0.16 6.33 -12.17
CA ARG A 103 -0.55 6.90 -13.31
C ARG A 103 -1.48 5.85 -13.91
N GLY A 104 -2.77 6.06 -13.73
CA GLY A 104 -3.81 5.23 -14.32
C GLY A 104 -4.37 5.81 -15.61
N PRO A 105 -5.34 5.12 -16.23
CA PRO A 105 -6.02 5.60 -17.42
C PRO A 105 -6.86 6.87 -17.16
N GLN A 106 -7.38 7.02 -15.94
CA GLN A 106 -8.31 8.09 -15.57
C GLN A 106 -7.75 9.08 -14.54
N GLY A 107 -6.52 8.90 -14.07
CA GLY A 107 -6.00 9.72 -12.99
C GLY A 107 -4.50 9.61 -12.76
N LEU A 108 -4.00 10.57 -11.98
CA LEU A 108 -2.62 10.66 -11.53
C LEU A 108 -2.62 10.79 -10.02
N CYS A 109 -1.88 9.92 -9.35
CA CYS A 109 -1.73 9.93 -7.90
C CYS A 109 -0.25 10.15 -7.55
N ALA A 110 0.01 11.00 -6.56
CA ALA A 110 1.32 11.18 -5.97
C ALA A 110 1.46 10.23 -4.77
N VAL A 111 2.42 9.31 -4.83
CA VAL A 111 2.79 8.43 -3.70
C VAL A 111 3.62 9.24 -2.73
N LYS A 112 3.09 9.44 -1.52
CA LYS A 112 3.69 10.23 -0.45
C LYS A 112 4.51 9.40 0.52
N ASP A 113 4.14 8.13 0.69
CA ASP A 113 4.78 7.20 1.61
C ASP A 113 4.43 5.76 1.18
N THR A 114 5.33 4.82 1.47
CA THR A 114 5.13 3.40 1.19
C THR A 114 5.40 2.60 2.46
N ARG A 115 4.40 1.84 2.92
CA ARG A 115 4.44 1.10 4.19
C ARG A 115 4.26 -0.39 3.97
N ARG A 116 4.95 -1.18 4.78
CA ARG A 116 4.79 -2.64 4.78
C ARG A 116 3.64 -3.01 5.69
N LEU A 117 2.83 -3.95 5.22
CA LEU A 117 1.78 -4.58 5.98
C LEU A 117 1.89 -6.10 5.80
N SER A 118 2.67 -6.77 6.67
CA SER A 118 3.05 -8.17 6.46
C SER A 118 3.60 -8.42 5.04
N SER A 119 2.88 -9.17 4.20
CA SER A 119 3.20 -9.50 2.81
C SER A 119 2.66 -8.50 1.77
N LEU A 120 1.89 -7.50 2.20
CA LEU A 120 1.35 -6.45 1.33
C LEU A 120 2.18 -5.17 1.45
N ILE A 121 2.12 -4.35 0.41
CA ILE A 121 2.72 -3.03 0.37
C ILE A 121 1.61 -2.00 0.17
N LEU A 122 1.47 -1.11 1.15
CA LEU A 122 0.54 0.01 1.13
C LEU A 122 1.24 1.24 0.55
N HIS A 123 0.60 1.86 -0.43
CA HIS A 123 1.07 3.11 -1.03
C HIS A 123 0.12 4.22 -0.56
N HIS A 124 0.58 5.07 0.34
CA HIS A 124 -0.19 6.23 0.75
C HIS A 124 -0.10 7.29 -0.34
N VAL A 125 -1.22 7.58 -0.99
CA VAL A 125 -1.29 8.46 -2.15
C VAL A 125 -2.23 9.63 -1.95
N LEU A 126 -1.94 10.72 -2.65
CA LEU A 126 -2.89 11.81 -2.93
C LEU A 126 -3.27 11.75 -4.41
N VAL A 127 -4.56 11.68 -4.71
CA VAL A 127 -5.03 11.79 -6.09
C VAL A 127 -4.86 13.24 -6.54
N ALA A 128 -3.88 13.48 -7.40
CA ALA A 128 -3.59 14.80 -7.93
C ALA A 128 -4.65 15.19 -8.98
N GLU A 129 -4.99 14.26 -9.87
CA GLU A 129 -5.92 14.50 -10.97
C GLU A 129 -6.79 13.26 -11.22
N GLY A 130 -8.04 13.49 -11.63
CA GLY A 130 -8.95 12.43 -12.07
C GLY A 130 -9.40 11.49 -10.96
N SER A 131 -9.34 10.18 -11.22
CA SER A 131 -9.70 9.13 -10.27
C SER A 131 -8.84 7.89 -10.41
N LEU A 132 -8.82 7.08 -9.34
CA LEU A 132 -8.21 5.76 -9.30
C LEU A 132 -9.24 4.76 -8.79
N ALA A 133 -9.39 3.62 -9.45
CA ALA A 133 -10.34 2.57 -9.05
C ALA A 133 -9.68 1.20 -8.88
N VAL A 134 -10.28 0.36 -8.03
CA VAL A 134 -9.89 -1.03 -7.86
C VAL A 134 -10.05 -1.79 -9.19
N GLY A 135 -9.06 -2.62 -9.51
CA GLY A 135 -8.98 -3.37 -10.76
C GLY A 135 -8.33 -2.64 -11.92
N GLU A 136 -8.06 -1.32 -11.81
CA GLU A 136 -7.35 -0.57 -12.84
C GLU A 136 -5.87 -0.98 -12.93
N THR A 137 -5.33 -0.92 -14.14
CA THR A 137 -3.89 -1.07 -14.39
C THR A 137 -3.24 0.31 -14.43
N VAL A 138 -2.18 0.48 -13.65
CA VAL A 138 -1.44 1.74 -13.51
C VAL A 138 0.04 1.56 -13.81
N GLU A 139 0.66 2.64 -14.29
CA GLU A 139 2.10 2.81 -14.28
C GLU A 139 2.53 3.28 -12.89
N ALA A 140 3.28 2.44 -12.18
CA ALA A 140 3.87 2.72 -10.89
C ALA A 140 5.33 3.15 -11.07
N ARG A 141 5.70 4.37 -10.66
CA ARG A 141 7.06 4.90 -10.87
C ARG A 141 7.59 5.57 -9.61
N VAL A 142 8.72 5.08 -9.12
CA VAL A 142 9.47 5.68 -8.02
C VAL A 142 10.15 6.96 -8.50
N ASP A 143 10.04 8.01 -7.71
CA ASP A 143 10.80 9.24 -7.93
C ASP A 143 12.23 9.05 -7.43
N ALA A 144 13.15 8.89 -8.38
CA ALA A 144 14.55 8.61 -8.11
C ALA A 144 15.31 9.82 -7.52
N GLU A 145 14.80 11.05 -7.67
CA GLU A 145 15.51 12.26 -7.20
C GLU A 145 15.61 12.33 -5.67
N ARG A 146 14.65 11.73 -4.94
CA ARG A 146 14.70 11.68 -3.47
C ARG A 146 15.67 10.64 -2.90
N ARG A 147 16.14 9.69 -3.71
CA ARG A 147 17.08 8.63 -3.27
C ARG A 147 18.51 9.15 -3.07
N PHE A 148 18.88 10.25 -3.74
CA PHE A 148 20.23 10.84 -3.64
C PHE A 148 20.42 11.81 -2.48
N ASP A 149 19.36 12.47 -2.00
CA ASP A 149 19.46 13.41 -0.87
C ASP A 149 19.54 12.71 0.50
N ILE A 150 19.00 11.50 0.61
CA ILE A 150 19.03 10.71 1.85
C ILE A 150 20.37 9.94 2.00
N MET A 151 21.06 9.59 0.91
CA MET A 151 22.37 8.91 0.97
C MET A 151 23.56 9.84 1.33
N ARG A 152 23.33 11.13 1.65
CA ARG A 152 24.41 12.13 1.78
C ARG A 152 24.58 12.80 3.15
N ASN A 153 23.90 12.37 4.22
CA ASN A 153 24.13 12.88 5.58
C ASN A 153 24.38 11.78 6.59
#